data_AF-A0A6M3LX81-F1
#
_entry.id   AF-A0A6M3LX81-F1
#
_cell.length_a   1.000
_cell.length_b   1.000
_cell.length_c   1.000
_cell.angle_alpha   90.00
_cell.angle_beta   90.00
_cell.angle_gamma   90.00
#
_symmetry.space_group_name_H-M   'P 1'
#
loop_
_entity.id
_entity.type
_entity.pdbx_description
1 polymer ?
#
loop_
_entity_poly.entity_id
_entity_poly.type
_entity_poly.pdbx_seq_one_letter_code
_entity_poly.pdbx_strand_id
1 'polypeptide(L)'
;GYGDLATYESHIAYEFKYTSRPEAYQNKFIVQNQIATQFLGIPSINRITLRAFQVPQLRLAKNESLADYRERVYQDFLARPLHYIHDTSYWRNEFNYDELREKYKMVAREIQNFIELGGINYFYQSNGPSTCFGDTTGSNTSNCEYLPICESGVISDLIYKKREVKQNEEPRLKY
;
A
#
# COMPACT_ATOMS: atom_id res chain seq x y z
N GLY A 1 -5.90 2.95 2.57
CA GLY A 1 -5.14 2.31 3.66
C GLY A 1 -5.69 2.86 4.95
N TYR A 2 -6.20 2.00 5.82
CA TYR A 2 -6.84 2.40 7.07
C TYR A 2 -5.96 1.92 8.23
N GLY A 3 -5.25 2.87 8.86
CA GLY A 3 -4.59 2.71 10.16
C GLY A 3 -3.50 1.65 10.25
N ASP A 4 -2.38 1.84 9.55
CA ASP A 4 -1.33 0.81 9.46
C ASP A 4 -0.24 0.91 10.55
N LEU A 5 -0.27 1.89 11.46
CA LEU A 5 0.79 2.05 12.45
C LEU A 5 0.25 2.41 13.84
N ALA A 6 0.41 1.50 14.80
CA ALA A 6 0.17 1.76 16.22
C ALA A 6 1.51 1.99 16.92
N THR A 7 1.67 3.09 17.66
CA THR A 7 2.90 3.34 18.45
C THR A 7 2.69 2.90 19.89
N TYR A 8 3.69 2.21 20.44
CA TYR A 8 3.78 1.82 21.85
C TYR A 8 5.07 2.44 22.41
N GLU A 9 5.00 3.04 23.60
CA GLU A 9 6.16 3.63 24.29
C GLU A 9 6.97 4.67 23.45
N SER A 10 6.34 5.37 22.50
CA SER A 10 6.92 6.43 21.64
C SER A 10 8.10 6.03 20.71
N HIS A 11 8.73 4.87 20.93
CA HIS A 11 9.89 4.38 20.19
C HIS A 11 9.69 3.00 19.54
N ILE A 12 8.55 2.36 19.78
CA ILE A 12 8.17 1.09 19.14
C ILE A 12 6.89 1.34 18.36
N ALA A 13 6.79 0.75 17.17
CA ALA A 13 5.55 0.74 16.42
C ALA A 13 5.19 -0.64 15.91
N TYR A 14 3.91 -0.84 15.66
CA TYR A 14 3.34 -2.05 15.11
C TYR A 14 2.66 -1.73 13.80
N GLU A 15 3.01 -2.46 12.76
CA GLU A 15 2.31 -2.42 11.49
C GLU A 15 1.54 -3.71 11.25
N PHE A 16 0.25 -3.60 10.94
CA PHE A 16 -0.61 -4.76 10.76
C PHE A 16 -0.84 -5.03 9.28
N LYS A 17 -0.71 -6.31 8.87
CA LYS A 17 -1.02 -6.77 7.51
C LYS A 17 -1.95 -7.96 7.56
N TYR A 18 -2.93 -8.01 6.67
CA TYR A 18 -3.76 -9.19 6.46
C TYR A 18 -3.44 -9.78 5.09
N THR A 19 -3.00 -11.03 5.03
CA THR A 19 -2.38 -11.58 3.81
C THR A 19 -2.48 -13.09 3.72
N SER A 20 -2.46 -13.63 2.50
CA SER A 20 -2.28 -15.07 2.27
C SER A 20 -0.80 -15.49 2.23
N ARG A 21 0.14 -14.53 2.16
CA ARG A 21 1.59 -14.75 2.03
C ARG A 21 2.38 -14.01 3.13
N PRO A 22 2.26 -14.43 4.40
CA PRO A 22 2.96 -13.77 5.51
C PRO A 22 4.49 -13.78 5.36
N GLU A 23 5.06 -14.78 4.69
CA GLU A 23 6.49 -14.92 4.42
C GLU A 23 7.07 -13.74 3.62
N ALA A 24 6.26 -13.10 2.76
CA ALA A 24 6.70 -11.92 2.02
C ALA A 24 7.09 -10.76 2.95
N TYR A 25 6.42 -10.67 4.11
CA TYR A 25 6.65 -9.65 5.12
C TYR A 25 7.73 -10.01 6.14
N GLN A 26 8.23 -11.25 6.10
CA GLN A 26 9.42 -11.69 6.83
C GLN A 26 10.71 -11.36 6.06
N ASN A 27 10.59 -11.14 4.74
CA ASN A 27 11.73 -10.79 3.89
C ASN A 27 11.97 -9.27 3.89
N LYS A 28 13.03 -8.85 4.58
CA LYS A 28 13.47 -7.45 4.63
C LYS A 28 13.56 -6.79 3.27
N PHE A 29 14.07 -7.46 2.23
CA PHE A 29 14.25 -6.86 0.90
C PHE A 29 12.93 -6.50 0.21
N ILE A 30 11.85 -7.24 0.51
CA ILE A 30 10.52 -6.97 -0.02
C ILE A 30 9.92 -5.75 0.68
N VAL A 31 10.03 -5.68 2.01
CA VAL A 31 9.40 -4.63 2.82
C VAL A 31 10.27 -3.38 3.04
N GLN A 32 11.53 -3.40 2.59
CA GLN A 32 12.53 -2.40 2.95
C GLN A 32 12.09 -0.96 2.68
N ASN A 33 11.51 -0.69 1.50
CA ASN A 33 11.12 0.65 1.13
C ASN A 33 10.04 1.14 2.08
N GLN A 34 8.98 0.34 2.28
CA GLN A 34 7.84 0.67 3.14
C GLN A 34 8.25 0.94 4.60
N ILE A 35 9.03 0.03 5.19
CA ILE A 35 9.46 0.15 6.59
C ILE A 35 10.42 1.32 6.75
N ALA A 36 11.37 1.49 5.83
CA ALA A 36 12.29 2.62 5.88
C ALA A 36 11.57 3.97 5.67
N THR A 37 10.49 4.04 4.87
CA THR A 37 9.63 5.23 4.76
C THR A 37 9.04 5.61 6.11
N GLN A 38 8.54 4.63 6.88
CA GLN A 38 7.94 4.91 8.20
C GLN A 38 8.97 5.43 9.18
N PHE A 39 10.17 4.86 9.20
CA PHE A 39 11.28 5.37 9.99
C PHE A 39 11.69 6.79 9.58
N LEU A 40 11.65 7.13 8.29
CA LEU A 40 11.87 8.51 7.82
C LEU A 40 10.76 9.46 8.28
N GLY A 41 9.50 9.02 8.24
CA GLY A 41 8.35 9.84 8.59
C GLY A 41 8.20 10.08 10.09
N ILE A 42 8.69 9.17 10.94
CA ILE A 42 8.54 9.26 12.40
C ILE A 42 9.92 9.03 13.05
N PRO A 43 10.71 10.09 13.27
CA PRO A 43 12.08 9.99 13.77
C PRO A 43 12.22 9.32 15.14
N SER A 44 11.18 9.36 15.98
CA SER A 44 11.22 8.81 17.34
C SER A 44 11.17 7.27 17.40
N ILE A 45 10.67 6.60 16.34
CA ILE A 45 10.53 5.14 16.32
C ILE A 45 11.89 4.49 16.07
N ASN A 46 12.32 3.55 16.90
CA ASN A 46 13.56 2.78 16.71
C ASN A 46 13.31 1.34 16.26
N ARG A 47 12.09 0.84 16.45
CA ARG A 47 11.67 -0.50 16.06
C ARG A 47 10.25 -0.50 15.49
N ILE A 48 10.07 -1.18 14.37
CA ILE A 48 8.74 -1.47 13.79
C ILE A 48 8.56 -2.99 13.79
N THR A 49 7.50 -3.47 14.43
CA THR A 49 7.07 -4.87 14.37
C THR A 49 5.96 -4.99 13.34
N LEU A 50 6.23 -5.66 12.23
CA LEU A 50 5.20 -6.01 11.26
C LEU A 50 4.50 -7.28 11.74
N ARG A 51 3.23 -7.15 12.13
CA ARG A 51 2.33 -8.25 12.48
C ARG A 51 1.47 -8.61 11.27
N ALA A 52 1.81 -9.72 10.62
CA ALA A 52 1.03 -10.29 9.53
C ALA A 52 0.03 -11.33 10.07
N PHE A 53 -1.25 -11.08 9.84
CA PHE A 53 -2.35 -12.01 10.04
C PHE A 53 -2.58 -12.80 8.76
N GLN A 54 -2.35 -14.11 8.83
CA GLN A 54 -2.54 -15.01 7.72
C GLN A 54 -4.04 -15.28 7.50
N VAL A 55 -4.49 -15.16 6.26
CA VAL A 55 -5.85 -15.51 5.84
C VAL A 55 -6.06 -17.01 6.07
N PRO A 56 -7.10 -17.43 6.83
CA PRO A 56 -7.44 -18.83 6.97
C PRO A 56 -7.65 -19.53 5.62
N GLN A 57 -6.98 -20.67 5.43
CA GLN A 57 -7.03 -21.46 4.18
C GLN A 57 -8.11 -22.55 4.21
N LEU A 58 -8.98 -22.52 5.22
CA LEU A 58 -10.11 -23.44 5.33
C LEU A 58 -11.07 -23.19 4.17
N ARG A 59 -11.63 -24.27 3.61
CA ARG A 59 -12.68 -24.20 2.59
C ARG A 59 -14.01 -24.58 3.23
N LEU A 60 -15.09 -24.03 2.68
CA LEU A 60 -16.45 -24.43 3.02
C LEU A 60 -16.65 -25.90 2.63
N ALA A 61 -17.10 -26.74 3.58
CA ALA A 61 -17.38 -28.13 3.30
C ALA A 61 -18.75 -28.29 2.59
N LYS A 62 -18.94 -29.41 1.88
CA LYS A 62 -20.13 -29.63 1.02
C LYS A 62 -21.48 -29.56 1.75
N ASN A 63 -21.52 -29.93 3.04
CA ASN A 63 -22.73 -30.00 3.85
C ASN A 63 -22.65 -29.08 5.08
N GLU A 64 -21.87 -28.01 4.99
CA GLU A 64 -21.63 -27.09 6.10
C GLU A 64 -22.40 -25.79 5.87
N SER A 65 -23.10 -25.32 6.88
CA SER A 65 -23.75 -24.00 6.81
C SER A 65 -22.70 -22.88 6.91
N LEU A 66 -23.02 -21.69 6.39
CA LEU A 66 -22.11 -20.54 6.52
C LEU A 66 -21.83 -20.16 7.99
N ALA A 67 -22.77 -20.41 8.89
CA ALA A 67 -22.60 -20.16 10.31
C ALA A 67 -21.60 -21.14 10.93
N ASP A 68 -21.76 -22.44 10.64
CA ASP A 68 -20.85 -23.49 11.12
C ASP A 68 -19.44 -23.30 10.56
N TYR A 69 -19.34 -22.88 9.29
CA TYR A 69 -18.06 -22.54 8.67
C TYR A 69 -17.35 -21.39 9.40
N ARG A 70 -18.07 -20.31 9.70
CA ARG A 70 -17.51 -19.16 10.44
C ARG A 70 -17.04 -19.57 11.82
N GLU A 71 -17.84 -20.35 12.53
CA GLU A 71 -17.49 -20.85 13.85
C GLU A 71 -16.26 -21.76 13.79
N ARG A 72 -16.18 -22.67 12.81
CA ARG A 72 -15.02 -23.53 12.62
C ARG A 72 -13.75 -22.75 12.32
N VAL A 73 -13.82 -21.72 11.47
CA VAL A 73 -12.69 -20.82 11.19
C VAL A 73 -12.26 -20.08 12.46
N TYR A 74 -13.22 -19.59 13.24
CA TYR A 74 -12.95 -18.89 14.49
C TYR A 74 -12.27 -19.81 15.53
N GLN A 75 -12.82 -21.01 15.74
CA GLN A 75 -12.25 -21.99 16.66
C GLN A 75 -10.84 -22.43 16.23
N ASP A 76 -10.61 -22.57 14.92
CA ASP A 76 -9.29 -22.91 14.42
C ASP A 76 -8.27 -21.79 14.65
N PHE A 77 -8.68 -20.53 14.50
CA PHE A 77 -7.84 -19.37 14.82
C PHE A 77 -7.47 -19.35 16.32
N LEU A 78 -8.44 -19.58 17.20
CA LEU A 78 -8.22 -19.64 18.65
C LEU A 78 -7.34 -20.82 19.06
N ALA A 79 -7.49 -21.97 18.41
CA ALA A 79 -6.71 -23.16 18.72
C ALA A 79 -5.23 -23.03 18.30
N ARG A 80 -4.94 -22.25 17.24
CA ARG A 80 -3.61 -22.16 16.63
C ARG A 80 -3.20 -20.72 16.31
N PRO A 81 -3.16 -19.81 17.30
CA PRO A 81 -2.90 -18.39 17.04
C PRO A 81 -1.52 -18.15 16.39
N LEU A 82 -0.49 -18.92 16.76
CA LEU A 82 0.86 -18.82 16.18
C LEU A 82 0.94 -19.28 14.71
N HIS A 83 -0.05 -20.06 14.23
CA HIS A 83 -0.14 -20.39 12.81
C HIS A 83 -0.61 -19.17 12.00
N TYR A 84 -1.41 -18.31 12.61
CA TYR A 84 -2.07 -17.19 11.95
C TYR A 84 -1.39 -15.85 12.18
N ILE A 85 -0.69 -15.67 13.29
CA ILE A 85 -0.09 -14.40 13.68
C ILE A 85 1.43 -14.50 13.54
N HIS A 86 1.97 -13.74 12.60
CA HIS A 86 3.40 -13.71 12.28
C HIS A 86 3.97 -12.33 12.60
N ASP A 87 4.86 -12.26 13.58
CA ASP A 87 5.53 -11.00 13.95
C ASP A 87 6.97 -10.99 13.44
N THR A 88 7.32 -9.96 12.67
CA THR A 88 8.71 -9.68 12.26
C THR A 88 9.10 -8.30 12.73
N SER A 89 10.19 -8.21 13.50
CA SER A 89 10.70 -6.93 13.98
C SER A 89 11.82 -6.42 13.09
N TYR A 90 11.75 -5.14 12.77
CA TYR A 90 12.76 -4.40 12.02
C TYR A 90 13.27 -3.23 12.85
N TRP A 91 14.58 -3.00 12.81
CA TRP A 91 15.24 -1.95 13.57
C TRP A 91 15.69 -0.81 12.67
N ARG A 92 15.71 0.40 13.22
CA ARG A 92 16.07 1.59 12.45
C ARG A 92 17.46 1.47 11.79
N ASN A 93 18.46 1.01 12.54
CA ASN A 93 19.82 0.87 12.05
C ASN A 93 20.00 -0.17 10.92
N GLU A 94 18.97 -0.94 10.58
CA GLU A 94 19.03 -1.93 9.51
C GLU A 94 18.89 -1.31 8.11
N PHE A 95 18.47 -0.06 7.99
CA PHE A 95 18.13 0.56 6.70
C PHE A 95 19.02 1.77 6.37
N ASN A 96 19.36 1.93 5.09
CA ASN A 96 20.07 3.09 4.59
C ASN A 96 19.09 4.22 4.24
N TYR A 97 18.88 5.12 5.20
CA TYR A 97 17.93 6.22 5.06
C TYR A 97 18.37 7.30 4.09
N ASP A 98 19.68 7.52 3.98
CA ASP A 98 20.20 8.57 3.12
C ASP A 98 19.99 8.20 1.66
N GLU A 99 20.22 6.93 1.32
CA GLU A 99 19.89 6.40 -0.01
C GLU A 99 18.39 6.50 -0.31
N LEU A 100 17.53 6.12 0.63
CA LEU A 100 16.08 6.24 0.44
C LEU A 100 15.62 7.70 0.30
N ARG A 101 16.22 8.62 1.06
CA ARG A 101 15.94 10.06 0.98
C ARG A 101 16.34 10.62 -0.38
N GLU A 102 17.54 10.30 -0.85
CA GLU A 102 17.98 10.73 -2.18
C GLU A 102 17.12 10.13 -3.30
N LYS A 103 16.70 8.88 -3.15
CA LYS A 103 15.72 8.26 -4.06
C LYS A 103 14.40 9.05 -4.10
N TYR A 104 13.85 9.47 -2.96
CA TYR A 104 12.63 10.28 -2.95
C TYR A 104 12.82 11.68 -3.53
N LYS A 105 13.96 12.32 -3.29
CA LYS A 105 14.29 13.59 -3.95
C LYS A 105 14.38 13.43 -5.46
N MET A 106 15.02 12.36 -5.94
CA MET A 106 15.12 12.05 -7.35
C MET A 106 13.73 11.85 -7.97
N VAL A 107 12.89 11.00 -7.38
CA VAL A 107 11.53 10.75 -7.86
C VAL A 107 10.70 12.04 -7.88
N ALA A 108 10.79 12.87 -6.84
CA ALA A 108 10.08 14.15 -6.79
C ALA A 108 10.53 15.11 -7.91
N ARG A 109 11.85 15.21 -8.17
CA ARG A 109 12.39 16.00 -9.28
C ARG A 109 11.96 15.46 -10.63
N GLU A 110 11.96 14.15 -10.83
CA GLU A 110 11.50 13.52 -12.08
C GLU A 110 10.03 13.86 -12.35
N ILE A 111 9.17 13.71 -11.34
CA ILE A 111 7.75 14.08 -11.45
C ILE A 111 7.61 15.56 -11.84
N GLN A 112 8.35 16.46 -11.18
CA GLN A 112 8.32 17.88 -11.50
C GLN A 112 8.78 18.14 -12.94
N ASN A 113 9.89 17.55 -13.37
CA ASN A 113 10.42 17.69 -14.72
C ASN A 113 9.41 17.20 -15.77
N PHE A 114 8.72 16.09 -15.54
CA PHE A 114 7.71 15.58 -16.48
C PHE A 114 6.48 16.51 -16.57
N ILE A 115 6.09 17.12 -15.46
CA ILE A 115 5.04 18.14 -15.46
C ILE A 115 5.48 19.36 -16.28
N GLU A 116 6.72 19.82 -16.11
CA GLU A 116 7.26 21.00 -16.79
C GLU A 116 7.50 20.78 -18.30
N LEU A 117 7.94 19.59 -18.72
CA LEU A 117 8.28 19.27 -20.10
C LEU A 117 7.08 19.03 -21.03
N GLY A 118 5.88 18.83 -20.48
CA GLY A 118 4.65 18.71 -21.27
C GLY A 118 3.67 17.63 -20.83
N GLY A 119 3.70 17.22 -19.56
CA GLY A 119 2.64 16.44 -18.92
C GLY A 119 2.74 14.93 -19.14
N ILE A 120 1.58 14.25 -19.18
CA ILE A 120 1.44 12.78 -19.12
C ILE A 120 2.30 12.01 -20.15
N ASN A 121 2.55 12.60 -21.32
CA ASN A 121 3.34 11.98 -22.40
C ASN A 121 4.83 11.82 -22.05
N TYR A 122 5.32 12.56 -21.04
CA TYR A 122 6.70 12.50 -20.58
C TYR A 122 6.89 11.57 -19.38
N PHE A 123 5.80 11.11 -18.76
CA PHE A 123 5.89 10.06 -17.73
C PHE A 123 6.30 8.73 -18.35
N TYR A 124 6.86 7.85 -17.52
CA TYR A 124 7.19 6.47 -17.93
C TYR A 124 5.96 5.79 -18.54
N GLN A 125 6.01 5.55 -19.84
CA GLN A 125 4.93 4.89 -20.55
C GLN A 125 4.93 3.40 -20.20
N SER A 126 3.86 2.93 -19.57
CA SER A 126 3.67 1.49 -19.41
C SER A 126 3.13 0.93 -20.73
N ASN A 127 3.99 0.31 -21.53
CA ASN A 127 3.61 -0.22 -22.85
C ASN A 127 2.78 -1.52 -22.79
N GLY A 128 2.22 -1.87 -21.63
CA GLY A 128 1.51 -3.13 -21.41
C GLY A 128 0.04 -2.91 -21.07
N PRO A 129 -0.89 -3.75 -21.57
CA PRO A 129 -2.29 -3.71 -21.16
C PRO A 129 -2.47 -4.00 -19.65
N SER A 130 -1.54 -4.71 -19.02
CA SER A 130 -1.60 -5.10 -17.60
C SER A 130 -1.61 -3.94 -16.58
N THR A 131 -1.28 -2.71 -16.99
CA THR A 131 -1.23 -1.56 -16.07
C THR A 131 -2.59 -0.91 -15.85
N CYS A 132 -3.47 -0.97 -16.85
CA CYS A 132 -4.83 -0.43 -16.77
C CYS A 132 -5.86 -1.51 -16.46
N PHE A 133 -5.59 -2.74 -16.90
CA PHE A 133 -6.39 -3.94 -16.63
C PHE A 133 -5.69 -4.72 -15.52
N GLY A 134 -6.19 -4.58 -14.29
CA GLY A 134 -5.61 -5.28 -13.13
C GLY A 134 -5.55 -6.80 -13.37
N ASP A 135 -4.43 -7.41 -13.01
CA ASP A 135 -4.25 -8.86 -13.10
C ASP A 135 -5.30 -9.60 -12.23
N THR A 136 -5.96 -10.59 -12.81
CA THR A 136 -7.03 -11.41 -12.21
C THR A 136 -6.54 -12.32 -11.08
N THR A 137 -5.28 -12.20 -10.66
CA THR A 137 -4.61 -13.10 -9.72
C THR A 137 -4.39 -12.54 -8.31
N GLY A 138 -5.20 -11.55 -7.89
CA GLY A 138 -5.72 -11.58 -6.51
C GLY A 138 -5.32 -10.48 -5.51
N SER A 139 -5.04 -9.25 -5.92
CA SER A 139 -5.07 -8.14 -4.93
C SER A 139 -5.41 -6.73 -5.45
N ASN A 140 -5.46 -6.49 -6.76
CA ASN A 140 -5.88 -5.18 -7.32
C ASN A 140 -7.00 -5.38 -8.35
N THR A 141 -8.24 -5.48 -7.88
CA THR A 141 -9.45 -5.57 -8.73
C THR A 141 -9.91 -4.21 -9.27
N SER A 142 -9.22 -3.11 -8.96
CA SER A 142 -9.54 -1.81 -9.54
C SER A 142 -8.84 -1.67 -10.88
N ASN A 143 -9.58 -1.90 -11.98
CA ASN A 143 -9.21 -1.32 -13.27
C ASN A 143 -8.94 0.17 -13.08
N CYS A 144 -8.02 0.74 -13.85
CA CYS A 144 -7.75 2.17 -13.81
C CYS A 144 -9.08 2.94 -13.93
N GLU A 145 -9.42 3.78 -12.96
CA GLU A 145 -10.70 4.51 -12.94
C GLU A 145 -10.85 5.36 -14.21
N TYR A 146 -9.75 5.90 -14.72
CA TYR A 146 -9.68 6.71 -15.93
C TYR A 146 -9.71 5.91 -17.24
N LEU A 147 -9.72 4.58 -17.20
CA LEU A 147 -9.74 3.73 -18.40
C LEU A 147 -10.90 4.07 -19.36
N PRO A 148 -12.15 4.30 -18.90
CA PRO A 148 -13.24 4.68 -19.80
C PRO A 148 -13.01 6.02 -20.51
N ILE A 149 -12.29 6.96 -19.89
CA ILE A 149 -11.91 8.23 -20.52
C ILE A 149 -10.85 7.98 -21.59
N CYS A 150 -9.84 7.15 -21.29
CA CYS A 150 -8.78 6.82 -22.24
C CYS A 150 -9.31 6.08 -23.48
N GLU A 151 -10.30 5.19 -23.32
CA GLU A 151 -10.91 4.45 -24.44
C GLU A 151 -11.88 5.29 -25.27
N SER A 152 -12.67 6.15 -24.62
CA SER A 152 -13.70 6.94 -25.31
C SER A 152 -13.19 8.27 -25.88
N GLY A 153 -12.08 8.80 -25.35
CA GLY A 153 -11.58 10.14 -25.67
C GLY A 153 -12.48 11.28 -25.19
N VAL A 154 -13.56 10.97 -24.44
CA VAL A 154 -14.56 11.93 -23.98
C VAL A 154 -14.66 11.87 -22.46
N ILE A 155 -14.50 13.02 -21.80
CA ILE A 155 -14.67 13.14 -20.35
C ILE A 155 -16.16 13.31 -20.06
N SER A 156 -16.78 12.32 -19.41
CA SER A 156 -18.18 12.43 -18.98
C SER A 156 -18.30 13.32 -17.73
N ASP A 157 -18.95 14.48 -17.89
CA ASP A 157 -19.22 15.41 -16.78
C ASP A 157 -20.13 14.83 -15.68
N LEU A 158 -20.81 13.71 -15.96
CA LEU A 158 -21.64 12.98 -14.98
C LEU A 158 -20.80 12.16 -14.01
N ILE A 159 -19.67 11.63 -14.47
CA ILE A 159 -18.79 10.73 -13.70
C ILE A 159 -17.63 11.53 -13.10
N TYR A 160 -17.12 12.52 -13.81
CA TYR A 160 -15.93 13.29 -13.41
C TYR A 160 -16.26 14.77 -13.30
N LYS A 161 -16.09 15.32 -12.09
CA LYS A 161 -16.17 16.77 -11.87
C LYS A 161 -14.77 17.35 -11.77
N LYS A 162 -14.41 18.22 -12.71
CA LYS A 162 -13.16 18.98 -12.64
C LYS A 162 -13.22 19.88 -11.40
N ARG A 163 -12.20 19.82 -10.55
CA ARG A 163 -12.09 20.73 -9.40
C ARG A 163 -11.95 22.15 -9.94
N GLU A 164 -12.90 23.02 -9.62
CA GLU A 164 -12.82 24.43 -9.97
C GLU A 164 -11.62 25.06 -9.25
N VAL A 165 -10.74 25.69 -10.02
CA VAL A 165 -9.62 26.45 -9.47
C VAL A 165 -10.21 27.71 -8.89
N LYS A 166 -10.22 27.84 -7.55
CA LYS A 166 -10.57 29.10 -6.90
C LYS A 166 -9.55 30.16 -7.32
N GLN A 167 -9.97 31.15 -8.09
CA GLN A 167 -9.11 32.24 -8.60
C GLN A 167 -8.49 33.14 -7.51
N ASN A 168 -8.72 32.88 -6.21
CA ASN A 168 -8.30 33.72 -5.09
C ASN A 168 -7.39 33.02 -4.06
N GLU A 169 -6.82 31.85 -4.35
CA GLU A 169 -5.78 31.28 -3.47
C GLU A 169 -4.43 31.87 -3.87
N GLU A 170 -3.94 32.84 -3.07
CA GLU A 170 -2.57 33.36 -3.17
C GLU A 170 -1.56 32.20 -3.25
N PRO A 171 -0.51 32.31 -4.09
CA PRO A 171 0.48 31.27 -4.21
C PRO A 171 1.10 31.00 -2.84
N ARG A 172 0.90 29.78 -2.32
CA ARG A 172 1.59 29.34 -1.10
C ARG A 172 3.09 29.47 -1.34
N LEU A 173 3.72 30.34 -0.55
CA LEU A 173 5.16 30.59 -0.56
C LEU A 173 5.90 29.25 -0.59
N LYS A 174 6.73 29.08 -1.63
CA LYS A 174 7.68 27.98 -1.76
C LYS A 174 8.77 28.23 -0.72
N TYR A 175 8.85 27.38 0.30
CA TYR A 175 10.00 27.28 1.21
C TYR A 175 10.89 26.12 0.74
#